data_AF-A0A7W0Y874-F1
#
_entry.id   AF-A0A7W0Y874-F1
#
_cell.length_a   1.000
_cell.length_b   1.000
_cell.length_c   1.000
_cell.angle_alpha   90.00
_cell.angle_beta   90.00
_cell.angle_gamma   90.00
#
_symmetry.space_group_name_H-M   'P 1'
#
loop_
_entity.id
_entity.type
_entity.pdbx_description
1 polymer ?
#
loop_
_entity_poly.entity_id
_entity_poly.type
_entity_poly.pdbx_seq_one_letter_code
_entity_poly.pdbx_strand_id
1 'polypeptide(L)'
;MPAGLRALEYHRGRHWDISMTSVDGLAALYPQLAALERLAITLGHLELGAIDLPALRDFEVTTGGFTSENMQSVLAANWPKLERLSLTFGDSEDYGASTTLDDVLPLFTTSLPHLRHLALANAAFTDELLPALASSKLLAQLAKLELGQGHLSDVGAQVLIEHAAAFRHLEYIDISDSYIKPDVIARLVAALPTVVGVESQMDTDDRYCQIGE
;
A
#
# COMPACT_ATOMS: atom_id res chain seq x y z
N MET A 1 -8.03 16.84 23.20
CA MET A 1 -8.65 16.24 22.01
C MET A 1 -10.13 16.00 22.28
N PRO A 2 -11.05 16.26 21.32
CA PRO A 2 -12.48 16.04 21.53
C PRO A 2 -12.78 14.54 21.74
N ALA A 3 -13.65 14.21 22.70
CA ALA A 3 -13.94 12.85 23.19
C ALA A 3 -14.66 11.91 22.18
N GLY A 4 -14.61 12.22 20.89
CA GLY A 4 -15.31 11.52 19.82
C GLY A 4 -14.65 11.64 18.46
N LEU A 5 -13.35 11.95 18.39
CA LEU A 5 -12.64 11.98 17.10
C LEU A 5 -12.61 10.56 16.51
N ARG A 6 -13.24 10.40 15.34
CA ARG A 6 -13.36 9.12 14.61
C ARG A 6 -12.52 9.07 13.35
N ALA A 7 -12.19 10.22 12.78
CA ALA A 7 -11.31 10.34 11.64
C ALA A 7 -10.28 11.43 11.92
N LEU A 8 -9.02 11.15 11.59
CA LEU A 8 -7.92 12.10 11.59
C LEU A 8 -7.25 12.01 10.22
N GLU A 9 -7.33 13.10 9.49
CA GLU A 9 -6.60 13.26 8.25
C GLU A 9 -5.54 14.32 8.47
N TYR A 10 -4.27 13.93 8.36
CA TYR A 10 -3.16 14.87 8.43
C TYR A 10 -2.62 15.07 7.02
N HIS A 11 -3.08 16.16 6.40
CA HIS A 11 -2.60 16.63 5.10
C HIS A 11 -1.78 17.90 5.30
N ARG A 12 -0.49 17.88 4.97
CA ARG A 12 0.30 19.11 4.80
C ARG A 12 1.02 19.09 3.45
N GLY A 13 0.47 19.84 2.49
CA GLY A 13 1.11 20.11 1.20
C GLY A 13 0.10 20.29 0.07
N ARG A 14 0.41 21.15 -0.89
CA ARG A 14 -0.07 20.97 -2.28
C ARG A 14 0.96 20.09 -2.99
N HIS A 15 0.55 19.42 -4.07
CA HIS A 15 1.25 18.45 -4.96
C HIS A 15 2.77 18.54 -5.26
N TRP A 16 3.56 19.44 -4.65
CA TRP A 16 4.95 19.74 -5.03
C TRP A 16 5.89 20.11 -3.85
N ASP A 17 5.54 19.80 -2.60
CA ASP A 17 6.41 20.13 -1.44
C ASP A 17 6.05 19.28 -0.19
N ILE A 18 6.03 17.95 -0.32
CA ILE A 18 5.86 17.07 0.85
C ILE A 18 7.18 16.81 1.59
N SER A 19 8.32 16.90 0.90
CA SER A 19 9.67 16.50 1.36
C SER A 19 10.17 17.24 2.61
N MET A 20 9.58 18.37 3.01
CA MET A 20 9.94 19.13 4.22
C MET A 20 8.96 18.99 5.40
N THR A 21 8.05 18.01 5.37
CA THR A 21 7.06 17.81 6.44
C THR A 21 7.38 16.58 7.29
N SER A 22 7.63 16.81 8.60
CA SER A 22 7.71 15.76 9.61
C SER A 22 6.65 15.98 10.70
N VAL A 23 6.15 14.88 11.26
CA VAL A 23 5.35 14.92 12.49
C VAL A 23 6.04 14.03 13.51
N ASP A 24 6.76 14.66 14.42
CA ASP A 24 7.37 13.96 15.54
C ASP A 24 6.29 13.61 16.58
N GLY A 25 6.37 12.41 17.14
CA GLY A 25 5.58 12.05 18.32
C GLY A 25 4.15 11.56 18.06
N LEU A 26 3.84 11.06 16.85
CA LEU A 26 2.55 10.37 16.58
C LEU A 26 2.27 9.26 17.62
N ALA A 27 3.30 8.53 18.03
CA ALA A 27 3.23 7.50 19.07
C ALA A 27 2.60 7.99 20.38
N ALA A 28 2.87 9.24 20.79
CA ALA A 28 2.33 9.80 22.02
C ALA A 28 0.84 10.19 21.90
N LEU A 29 0.32 10.29 20.68
CA LEU A 29 -1.07 10.65 20.40
C LEU A 29 -1.99 9.42 20.35
N TYR A 30 -1.52 8.26 19.91
CA TYR A 30 -2.37 7.08 19.72
C TYR A 30 -3.20 6.66 20.95
N PRO A 31 -2.65 6.64 22.19
CA PRO A 31 -3.45 6.28 23.36
C PRO A 31 -4.63 7.23 23.62
N GLN A 32 -4.53 8.48 23.16
CA GLN A 32 -5.59 9.48 23.27
C GLN A 32 -6.63 9.36 22.14
N LEU A 33 -6.32 8.55 21.12
CA LEU A 33 -7.08 8.34 19.90
C LEU A 33 -7.58 6.89 19.79
N ALA A 34 -7.71 6.17 20.91
CA ALA A 34 -8.12 4.76 20.92
C ALA A 34 -9.47 4.46 20.26
N ALA A 35 -10.32 5.49 20.09
CA ALA A 35 -11.62 5.39 19.43
C ALA A 35 -11.60 5.89 17.98
N LEU A 36 -10.42 6.14 17.40
CA LEU A 36 -10.24 6.53 16.02
C LEU A 36 -10.51 5.33 15.10
N GLU A 37 -11.30 5.55 14.06
CA GLU A 37 -11.68 4.53 13.08
C GLU A 37 -10.96 4.73 11.74
N ARG A 38 -10.53 5.96 11.42
CA ARG A 38 -9.76 6.28 10.22
C ARG A 38 -8.57 7.16 10.52
N LEU A 39 -7.41 6.78 10.02
CA LEU A 39 -6.17 7.55 10.08
C LEU A 39 -5.58 7.60 8.67
N ALA A 40 -5.53 8.79 8.08
CA ALA A 40 -4.85 9.05 6.83
C ALA A 40 -3.73 10.06 7.06
N ILE A 41 -2.51 9.71 6.65
CA ILE A 41 -1.31 10.53 6.85
C ILE A 41 -0.64 10.73 5.50
N THR A 42 -0.43 11.99 5.12
CA THR A 42 0.38 12.36 3.95
C THR A 42 1.52 13.26 4.40
N LEU A 43 2.75 12.74 4.35
CA LEU A 43 3.98 13.38 4.86
C LEU A 43 5.19 13.01 4.02
N GLY A 44 6.20 13.87 3.94
CA GLY A 44 7.47 13.53 3.27
C GLY A 44 8.41 12.70 4.14
N HIS A 45 8.47 12.98 5.44
CA HIS A 45 9.19 12.13 6.41
C HIS A 45 8.24 11.65 7.50
N LEU A 46 8.21 10.34 7.70
CA LEU A 46 7.23 9.68 8.54
C LEU A 46 7.90 8.83 9.61
N GLU A 47 7.56 9.07 10.87
CA GLU A 47 7.87 8.16 11.97
C GLU A 47 6.57 7.70 12.64
N LEU A 48 6.17 6.46 12.36
CA LEU A 48 4.92 5.92 12.90
C LEU A 48 5.01 5.58 14.39
N GLY A 49 6.16 5.08 14.85
CA GLY A 49 6.35 4.60 16.22
C GLY A 49 5.41 3.45 16.60
N ALA A 50 5.20 3.22 17.89
CA ALA A 50 4.34 2.11 18.36
C ALA A 50 2.85 2.48 18.22
N ILE A 51 2.16 1.91 17.23
CA ILE A 51 0.76 2.23 16.94
C ILE A 51 -0.19 1.49 17.91
N ASP A 52 -0.99 2.24 18.65
CA ASP A 52 -2.02 1.73 19.58
C ASP A 52 -3.40 2.32 19.22
N LEU A 53 -4.04 1.76 18.20
CA LEU A 53 -5.32 2.22 17.65
C LEU A 53 -6.30 1.04 17.45
N PRO A 54 -6.84 0.44 18.54
CA PRO A 54 -7.61 -0.81 18.45
C PRO A 54 -8.99 -0.66 17.80
N ALA A 55 -9.48 0.57 17.61
CA ALA A 55 -10.73 0.84 16.92
C ALA A 55 -10.56 1.08 15.40
N LEU A 56 -9.32 1.14 14.91
CA LEU A 56 -9.04 1.54 13.53
C LEU A 56 -9.59 0.53 12.52
N ARG A 57 -10.25 1.06 11.49
CA ARG A 57 -10.81 0.34 10.35
C ARG A 57 -10.12 0.70 9.04
N ASP A 58 -9.61 1.92 8.95
CA ASP A 58 -8.94 2.44 7.76
C ASP A 58 -7.62 3.11 8.16
N PHE A 59 -6.51 2.55 7.65
CA PHE A 59 -5.17 3.09 7.82
C PHE A 59 -4.55 3.37 6.46
N GLU A 60 -4.23 4.63 6.22
CA GLU A 60 -3.65 5.10 4.98
C GLU A 60 -2.41 5.95 5.27
N VAL A 61 -1.32 5.60 4.60
CA VAL A 61 -0.07 6.34 4.63
C VAL A 61 0.39 6.60 3.21
N THR A 62 0.60 7.88 2.91
CA THR A 62 1.22 8.35 1.67
C THR A 62 2.49 9.12 2.00
N THR A 63 3.63 8.58 1.58
CA THR A 63 4.95 9.21 1.75
C THR A 63 5.81 8.90 0.53
N GLY A 64 6.76 9.79 0.24
CA GLY A 64 7.83 9.54 -0.72
C GLY A 64 8.97 8.68 -0.15
N GLY A 65 9.02 8.47 1.17
CA GLY A 65 10.10 7.77 1.87
C GLY A 65 9.62 6.85 2.98
N PHE A 66 8.90 5.78 2.63
CA PHE A 66 8.48 4.76 3.62
C PHE A 66 9.68 3.90 4.00
N THR A 67 9.98 3.82 5.29
CA THR A 67 11.18 3.12 5.79
C THR A 67 10.86 1.73 6.31
N SER A 68 11.88 0.88 6.44
CA SER A 68 11.75 -0.41 7.14
C SER A 68 11.23 -0.23 8.57
N GLU A 69 11.62 0.83 9.28
CA GLU A 69 11.10 1.16 10.61
C GLU A 69 9.59 1.43 10.60
N ASN A 70 9.08 2.14 9.58
CA ASN A 70 7.64 2.32 9.40
C ASN A 70 6.93 0.99 9.18
N MET A 71 7.53 0.09 8.38
CA MET A 71 6.95 -1.24 8.15
C MET A 71 6.93 -2.06 9.44
N GLN A 72 7.99 -2.03 10.25
CA GLN A 72 8.02 -2.68 11.55
C GLN A 72 6.94 -2.14 12.50
N SER A 73 6.70 -0.83 12.49
CA SER A 73 5.59 -0.21 13.23
C SER A 73 4.23 -0.75 12.80
N VAL A 74 4.00 -0.91 11.49
CA VAL A 74 2.73 -1.47 10.97
C VAL A 74 2.56 -2.94 11.36
N LEU A 75 3.63 -3.74 11.29
CA LEU A 75 3.61 -5.16 11.62
C LEU A 75 3.45 -5.43 13.13
N ALA A 76 4.02 -4.57 13.97
CA ALA A 76 3.94 -4.69 15.43
C ALA A 76 2.58 -4.26 15.99
N ALA A 77 1.81 -3.49 15.23
CA ALA A 77 0.52 -2.96 15.64
C ALA A 77 -0.58 -4.03 15.67
N ASN A 78 -1.53 -3.87 16.60
CA ASN A 78 -2.69 -4.77 16.69
C ASN A 78 -3.87 -4.20 15.88
N TRP A 79 -4.32 -4.95 14.89
CA TRP A 79 -5.33 -4.53 13.92
C TRP A 79 -6.63 -5.34 13.99
N PRO A 80 -7.33 -5.37 15.15
CA PRO A 80 -8.45 -6.28 15.34
C PRO A 80 -9.71 -5.89 14.55
N LYS A 81 -9.76 -4.69 13.95
CA LYS A 81 -10.90 -4.17 13.20
C LYS A 81 -10.52 -3.60 11.83
N LEU A 82 -9.26 -3.72 11.42
CA LEU A 82 -8.77 -3.09 10.20
C LEU A 82 -9.42 -3.72 8.97
N GLU A 83 -10.02 -2.89 8.13
CA GLU A 83 -10.72 -3.26 6.90
C GLU A 83 -9.96 -2.78 5.65
N ARG A 84 -9.27 -1.63 5.74
CA ARG A 84 -8.39 -1.09 4.70
C ARG A 84 -7.00 -0.76 5.25
N LEU A 85 -5.98 -1.24 4.54
CA LEU A 85 -4.57 -0.90 4.73
C LEU A 85 -4.03 -0.37 3.41
N SER A 86 -3.57 0.88 3.40
CA SER A 86 -3.00 1.52 2.22
C SER A 86 -1.65 2.13 2.53
N LEU A 87 -0.61 1.63 1.85
CA LEU A 87 0.77 2.06 2.02
C LEU A 87 1.34 2.47 0.67
N THR A 88 1.82 3.71 0.58
CA THR A 88 2.63 4.22 -0.53
C THR A 88 4.09 4.21 -0.08
N PHE A 89 4.95 3.45 -0.77
CA PHE A 89 6.33 3.24 -0.30
C PHE A 89 7.30 4.35 -0.71
N GLY A 90 7.19 4.87 -1.94
CA GLY A 90 8.08 5.94 -2.38
C GLY A 90 9.37 5.43 -3.03
N ASP A 91 10.31 6.36 -3.24
CA ASP A 91 11.60 6.08 -3.88
C ASP A 91 12.77 6.23 -2.89
N SER A 92 13.78 5.39 -3.06
CA SER A 92 14.99 5.38 -2.26
C SER A 92 16.05 6.39 -2.72
N GLU A 93 16.13 6.70 -4.01
CA GLU A 93 17.20 7.54 -4.57
C GLU A 93 17.04 9.00 -4.16
N ASP A 94 15.80 9.52 -4.18
CA ASP A 94 15.53 10.93 -3.96
C ASP A 94 14.80 11.24 -2.64
N TYR A 95 14.13 10.25 -2.02
CA TYR A 95 13.15 10.52 -0.95
C TYR A 95 13.31 9.64 0.30
N GLY A 96 14.33 8.79 0.34
CA GLY A 96 14.75 8.08 1.55
C GLY A 96 13.90 6.86 1.92
N ALA A 97 13.13 6.31 0.97
CA ALA A 97 12.51 5.01 1.17
C ALA A 97 13.59 3.94 1.40
N SER A 98 13.38 3.07 2.37
CA SER A 98 14.32 1.99 2.70
C SER A 98 13.67 0.61 2.77
N THR A 99 12.36 0.53 2.58
CA THR A 99 11.62 -0.73 2.66
C THR A 99 12.04 -1.71 1.58
N THR A 100 12.29 -2.94 2.00
CA THR A 100 12.60 -4.07 1.13
C THR A 100 11.44 -5.05 1.04
N LEU A 101 11.51 -5.99 0.10
CA LEU A 101 10.56 -7.11 0.04
C LEU A 101 10.49 -7.87 1.37
N ASP A 102 11.63 -8.14 2.00
CA ASP A 102 11.73 -8.90 3.25
C ASP A 102 11.00 -8.22 4.41
N ASP A 103 10.92 -6.89 4.40
CA ASP A 103 10.16 -6.12 5.39
C ASP A 103 8.63 -6.30 5.21
N VAL A 104 8.18 -6.52 3.97
CA VAL A 104 6.74 -6.59 3.65
C VAL A 104 6.18 -8.01 3.72
N LEU A 105 6.97 -9.03 3.38
CA LEU A 105 6.53 -10.44 3.39
C LEU A 105 5.82 -10.89 4.69
N PRO A 106 6.25 -10.47 5.90
CA PRO A 106 5.55 -10.83 7.15
C PRO A 106 4.08 -10.38 7.20
N LEU A 107 3.71 -9.32 6.47
CA LEU A 107 2.33 -8.82 6.40
C LEU A 107 1.37 -9.91 5.93
N PHE A 108 1.79 -10.74 4.98
CA PHE A 108 0.97 -11.81 4.39
C PHE A 108 0.67 -12.96 5.36
N THR A 109 1.35 -12.98 6.51
CA THR A 109 1.14 -13.95 7.60
C THR A 109 0.56 -13.31 8.86
N THR A 110 0.43 -11.98 8.87
CA THR A 110 -0.11 -11.22 10.00
C THR A 110 -1.62 -11.44 10.11
N SER A 111 -2.13 -11.54 11.34
CA SER A 111 -3.55 -11.75 11.59
C SER A 111 -4.34 -10.44 11.37
N LEU A 112 -4.97 -10.30 10.21
CA LEU A 112 -5.79 -9.15 9.83
C LEU A 112 -7.24 -9.60 9.53
N PRO A 113 -8.02 -10.01 10.55
CA PRO A 113 -9.23 -10.83 10.36
C PRO A 113 -10.36 -10.16 9.57
N HIS A 114 -10.34 -8.83 9.46
CA HIS A 114 -11.37 -8.05 8.77
C HIS A 114 -10.85 -7.33 7.51
N LEU A 115 -9.58 -7.50 7.15
CA LEU A 115 -9.00 -6.77 6.02
C LEU A 115 -9.65 -7.22 4.71
N ARG A 116 -10.26 -6.26 4.00
CA ARG A 116 -10.88 -6.44 2.70
C ARG A 116 -10.18 -5.66 1.60
N HIS A 117 -9.41 -4.63 1.96
CA HIS A 117 -8.70 -3.78 1.03
C HIS A 117 -7.22 -3.70 1.43
N LEU A 118 -6.34 -4.14 0.53
CA LEU A 118 -4.90 -3.91 0.63
C LEU A 118 -4.40 -3.08 -0.54
N ALA A 119 -3.74 -1.96 -0.27
CA ALA A 119 -3.02 -1.17 -1.25
C ALA A 119 -1.53 -1.13 -0.87
N LEU A 120 -0.68 -1.60 -1.78
CA LEU A 120 0.78 -1.58 -1.69
C LEU A 120 1.31 -0.85 -2.93
N ALA A 121 1.10 0.47 -2.93
CA ALA A 121 1.35 1.32 -4.09
C ALA A 121 2.77 1.90 -4.07
N ASN A 122 3.25 2.32 -5.25
CA ASN A 122 4.52 3.04 -5.37
C ASN A 122 5.71 2.27 -4.76
N ALA A 123 5.75 0.95 -5.00
CA ALA A 123 6.78 0.05 -4.49
C ALA A 123 7.73 -0.42 -5.60
N ALA A 124 9.03 -0.32 -5.34
CA ALA A 124 10.07 -0.80 -6.26
C ALA A 124 10.10 -2.33 -6.41
N PHE A 125 9.55 -3.07 -5.45
CA PHE A 125 9.53 -4.54 -5.37
C PHE A 125 8.18 -5.17 -5.76
N THR A 126 7.37 -4.46 -6.57
CA THR A 126 6.00 -4.88 -6.90
C THR A 126 5.94 -6.20 -7.68
N ASP A 127 6.88 -6.46 -8.59
CA ASP A 127 6.92 -7.72 -9.33
C ASP A 127 7.26 -8.90 -8.40
N GLU A 128 8.22 -8.70 -7.49
CA GLU A 128 8.77 -9.73 -6.62
C GLU A 128 7.82 -10.12 -5.48
N LEU A 129 6.91 -9.23 -5.06
CA LEU A 129 5.93 -9.54 -4.00
C LEU A 129 4.79 -10.44 -4.50
N LEU A 130 4.47 -10.40 -5.79
CA LEU A 130 3.29 -11.05 -6.35
C LEU A 130 3.24 -12.57 -6.14
N PRO A 131 4.33 -13.35 -6.33
CA PRO A 131 4.31 -14.80 -6.08
C PRO A 131 3.96 -15.15 -4.62
N ALA A 132 4.48 -14.36 -3.67
CA ALA A 132 4.19 -14.54 -2.25
C ALA A 132 2.74 -14.16 -1.92
N LEU A 133 2.25 -13.03 -2.47
CA LEU A 133 0.87 -12.60 -2.30
C LEU A 133 -0.12 -13.63 -2.89
N ALA A 134 0.15 -14.14 -4.09
CA ALA A 134 -0.66 -15.15 -4.78
C ALA A 134 -0.83 -16.45 -3.96
N SER A 135 0.14 -16.74 -3.10
CA SER A 135 0.13 -17.92 -2.22
C SER A 135 -0.35 -17.63 -0.80
N SER A 136 -0.67 -16.37 -0.50
CA SER A 136 -1.00 -15.93 0.86
C SER A 136 -2.45 -16.25 1.26
N LYS A 137 -2.65 -16.47 2.55
CA LYS A 137 -4.02 -16.53 3.11
C LYS A 137 -4.69 -15.15 3.13
N LEU A 138 -3.89 -14.09 3.21
CA LEU A 138 -4.38 -12.72 3.19
C LEU A 138 -5.11 -12.41 1.88
N LEU A 139 -4.57 -12.83 0.73
CA LEU A 139 -5.22 -12.62 -0.56
C LEU A 139 -6.63 -13.21 -0.62
N ALA A 140 -6.83 -14.41 -0.06
CA ALA A 140 -8.10 -15.13 -0.11
C ALA A 140 -9.27 -14.42 0.62
N GLN A 141 -8.99 -13.45 1.51
CA GLN A 141 -10.02 -12.67 2.20
C GLN A 141 -10.24 -11.27 1.61
N LEU A 142 -9.32 -10.79 0.76
CA LEU A 142 -9.43 -9.48 0.13
C LEU A 142 -10.61 -9.43 -0.86
N ALA A 143 -11.17 -8.25 -0.99
CA ALA A 143 -12.08 -7.86 -2.06
C ALA A 143 -11.38 -6.90 -3.04
N LYS A 144 -10.45 -6.06 -2.56
CA LYS A 144 -9.72 -5.09 -3.38
C LYS A 144 -8.21 -5.18 -3.13
N LEU A 145 -7.46 -5.08 -4.23
CA LEU A 145 -6.01 -5.03 -4.23
C LEU A 145 -5.55 -3.85 -5.11
N GLU A 146 -4.70 -2.99 -4.58
CA GLU A 146 -4.13 -1.87 -5.36
C GLU A 146 -2.60 -2.00 -5.40
N LEU A 147 -2.04 -2.06 -6.60
CA LEU A 147 -0.60 -2.24 -6.87
C LEU A 147 -0.02 -1.14 -7.77
N GLY A 148 -0.83 -0.10 -8.04
CA GLY A 148 -0.48 0.95 -8.98
C GLY A 148 0.65 1.85 -8.53
N GLN A 149 1.07 2.74 -9.44
CA GLN A 149 2.10 3.75 -9.25
C GLN A 149 3.50 3.21 -8.92
N GLY A 150 3.71 1.90 -8.98
CA GLY A 150 4.96 1.23 -8.65
C GLY A 150 5.63 0.58 -9.86
N HIS A 151 6.63 -0.28 -9.58
CA HIS A 151 7.43 -0.92 -10.63
C HIS A 151 6.79 -2.17 -11.25
N LEU A 152 5.45 -2.30 -11.18
CA LEU A 152 4.75 -3.42 -11.78
C LEU A 152 5.01 -3.43 -13.30
N SER A 153 5.61 -4.51 -13.79
CA SER A 153 6.00 -4.66 -15.19
C SER A 153 5.34 -5.87 -15.85
N ASP A 154 5.70 -6.14 -17.11
CA ASP A 154 5.32 -7.37 -17.81
C ASP A 154 5.62 -8.64 -17.00
N VAL A 155 6.68 -8.62 -16.16
CA VAL A 155 7.07 -9.76 -15.31
C VAL A 155 6.02 -10.01 -14.23
N GLY A 156 5.64 -9.00 -13.44
CA GLY A 156 4.60 -9.14 -12.43
C GLY A 156 3.23 -9.40 -13.05
N ALA A 157 2.89 -8.74 -14.17
CA ALA A 157 1.67 -9.02 -14.91
C ALA A 157 1.58 -10.49 -15.37
N GLN A 158 2.70 -11.09 -15.75
CA GLN A 158 2.76 -12.51 -16.08
C GLN A 158 2.45 -13.40 -14.87
N VAL A 159 2.91 -13.05 -13.67
CA VAL A 159 2.55 -13.74 -12.43
C VAL A 159 1.04 -13.66 -12.17
N LEU A 160 0.43 -12.47 -12.35
CA LEU A 160 -1.02 -12.31 -12.22
C LEU A 160 -1.80 -13.21 -13.20
N ILE A 161 -1.32 -13.33 -14.44
CA ILE A 161 -1.92 -14.22 -15.46
C ILE A 161 -1.79 -15.69 -15.05
N GLU A 162 -0.60 -16.13 -14.64
CA GLU A 162 -0.32 -17.52 -14.26
C GLU A 162 -1.10 -17.95 -13.02
N HIS A 163 -1.29 -17.01 -12.09
CA HIS A 163 -2.01 -17.22 -10.83
C HIS A 163 -3.44 -16.67 -10.86
N ALA A 164 -4.03 -16.40 -12.03
CA ALA A 164 -5.34 -15.75 -12.14
C ALA A 164 -6.45 -16.39 -11.29
N ALA A 165 -6.40 -17.72 -11.12
CA ALA A 165 -7.35 -18.45 -10.27
C ALA A 165 -7.33 -18.00 -8.79
N ALA A 166 -6.20 -17.53 -8.29
CA ALA A 166 -6.02 -16.99 -6.94
C ALA A 166 -6.51 -15.55 -6.79
N PHE A 167 -6.70 -14.80 -7.89
CA PHE A 167 -7.10 -13.39 -7.87
C PHE A 167 -8.54 -13.16 -8.35
N ARG A 168 -9.14 -14.11 -9.06
CA ARG A 168 -10.48 -13.99 -9.67
C ARG A 168 -11.63 -13.69 -8.70
N HIS A 169 -11.44 -13.93 -7.40
CA HIS A 169 -12.45 -13.63 -6.38
C HIS A 169 -12.44 -12.17 -5.94
N LEU A 170 -11.38 -11.43 -6.26
CA LEU A 170 -11.33 -10.00 -6.02
C LEU A 170 -12.44 -9.31 -6.81
N GLU A 171 -12.96 -8.24 -6.25
CA GLU A 171 -13.87 -7.33 -6.94
C GLU A 171 -13.07 -6.35 -7.81
N TYR A 172 -11.86 -6.01 -7.40
CA TYR A 172 -11.01 -5.02 -8.06
C TYR A 172 -9.51 -5.26 -7.82
N ILE A 173 -8.72 -5.07 -8.87
CA ILE A 173 -7.26 -5.06 -8.89
C ILE A 173 -6.84 -3.79 -9.65
N ASP A 174 -6.21 -2.85 -8.95
CA ASP A 174 -5.61 -1.70 -9.60
C ASP A 174 -4.18 -2.00 -10.04
N ILE A 175 -3.93 -1.85 -11.34
CA ILE A 175 -2.60 -1.87 -11.95
C ILE A 175 -2.34 -0.59 -12.76
N SER A 176 -3.05 0.48 -12.41
CA SER A 176 -2.87 1.77 -13.05
C SER A 176 -1.47 2.31 -12.78
N ASP A 177 -1.00 3.21 -13.63
CA ASP A 177 0.30 3.86 -13.48
C ASP A 177 1.46 2.86 -13.34
N SER A 178 1.40 1.80 -14.15
CA SER A 178 2.37 0.70 -14.20
C SER A 178 3.08 0.62 -15.55
N TYR A 179 4.08 -0.26 -15.66
CA TYR A 179 4.99 -0.39 -16.79
C TYR A 179 4.71 -1.65 -17.62
N ILE A 180 3.44 -1.85 -18.00
CA ILE A 180 2.99 -3.07 -18.68
C ILE A 180 2.70 -2.77 -20.14
N LYS A 181 3.23 -3.61 -21.05
CA LYS A 181 3.00 -3.45 -22.48
C LYS A 181 1.54 -3.77 -22.87
N PRO A 182 1.00 -3.11 -23.91
CA PRO A 182 -0.39 -3.29 -24.33
C PRO A 182 -0.78 -4.75 -24.64
N ASP A 183 0.13 -5.56 -25.18
CA ASP A 183 -0.14 -6.97 -25.48
C ASP A 183 -0.24 -7.83 -24.21
N VAL A 184 0.54 -7.51 -23.18
CA VAL A 184 0.46 -8.17 -21.87
C VAL A 184 -0.80 -7.76 -21.13
N ILE A 185 -1.19 -6.48 -21.20
CA ILE A 185 -2.48 -5.99 -20.67
C ILE A 185 -3.65 -6.76 -21.31
N ALA A 186 -3.65 -6.93 -22.63
CA ALA A 186 -4.71 -7.68 -23.31
C ALA A 186 -4.82 -9.12 -22.79
N ARG A 187 -3.68 -9.77 -22.51
CA ARG A 187 -3.63 -11.13 -21.92
C ARG A 187 -4.11 -11.13 -20.48
N LEU A 188 -3.74 -10.12 -19.69
CA LEU A 188 -4.18 -9.97 -18.30
C LEU A 188 -5.69 -9.75 -18.19
N VAL A 189 -6.25 -8.85 -19.01
CA VAL A 189 -7.69 -8.63 -19.10
C VAL A 189 -8.40 -9.90 -19.57
N ALA A 190 -7.82 -10.67 -20.50
CA ALA A 190 -8.41 -11.96 -20.89
C ALA A 190 -8.42 -12.98 -19.73
N ALA A 191 -7.41 -12.97 -18.86
CA ALA A 191 -7.32 -13.85 -17.70
C ALA A 191 -8.20 -13.40 -16.51
N LEU A 192 -8.39 -12.08 -16.35
CA LEU A 192 -9.07 -11.43 -15.22
C LEU A 192 -10.05 -10.33 -15.70
N PRO A 193 -11.09 -10.67 -16.49
CA PRO A 193 -11.84 -9.70 -17.29
C PRO A 193 -12.73 -8.72 -16.52
N THR A 194 -13.09 -9.03 -15.28
CA THR A 194 -14.06 -8.23 -14.51
C THR A 194 -13.44 -7.44 -13.37
N VAL A 195 -12.14 -7.57 -13.14
CA VAL A 195 -11.50 -7.12 -11.89
C VAL A 195 -10.35 -6.16 -12.12
N VAL A 196 -9.77 -6.10 -13.31
CA VAL A 196 -8.54 -5.32 -13.54
C VAL A 196 -8.86 -3.88 -13.98
N GLY A 197 -8.43 -2.90 -13.20
CA GLY A 197 -8.32 -1.50 -13.60
C GLY A 197 -6.98 -1.25 -14.30
N VAL A 198 -7.02 -0.73 -15.52
CA VAL A 198 -5.85 -0.55 -16.42
C VAL A 198 -5.64 0.91 -16.82
N GLU A 199 -6.10 1.85 -15.99
CA GLU A 199 -6.01 3.26 -16.32
C GLU A 199 -4.54 3.71 -16.38
N SER A 200 -4.22 4.67 -17.25
CA SER A 200 -2.90 5.34 -17.34
C SER A 200 -1.65 4.43 -17.25
N GLN A 201 -1.15 3.89 -18.36
CA GLN A 201 0.11 3.10 -18.35
C GLN A 201 1.32 3.95 -18.73
N MET A 202 2.44 3.69 -18.06
CA MET A 202 3.69 4.43 -18.20
C MET A 202 4.56 3.86 -19.32
N ASP A 203 5.47 4.69 -19.84
CA ASP A 203 6.46 4.25 -20.83
C ASP A 203 7.44 3.25 -20.20
N THR A 204 7.70 2.14 -20.88
CA THR A 204 8.48 1.02 -20.34
C THR A 204 9.99 1.27 -20.31
N ASP A 205 10.46 2.34 -20.96
CA ASP A 205 11.90 2.62 -21.10
C ASP A 205 12.53 3.20 -19.82
N ASP A 206 11.77 3.91 -18.97
CA ASP A 206 12.25 4.54 -17.72
C ASP A 206 11.28 4.28 -16.54
N ARG A 207 11.65 3.38 -15.61
CA ARG A 207 10.83 3.00 -14.45
C ARG A 207 11.19 3.80 -13.20
N TYR A 208 10.22 4.49 -12.60
CA TYR A 208 10.36 5.31 -11.39
C TYR A 208 9.08 5.30 -10.56
N CYS A 209 9.20 5.59 -9.28
CA CYS A 209 8.08 5.79 -8.37
C CYS A 209 7.38 7.15 -8.62
N GLN A 210 6.05 7.18 -8.72
CA GLN A 210 5.32 8.42 -9.08
C GLN A 210 5.21 9.43 -7.93
N ILE A 211 5.06 8.95 -6.69
CA ILE A 211 5.00 9.84 -5.53
C ILE A 211 6.42 9.98 -5.00
N GLY A 212 7.12 10.96 -5.57
CA GLY A 212 8.36 11.52 -5.08
C GLY A 212 8.24 12.98 -4.67
N GLU A 213 7.39 13.78 -5.32
CA GLU A 213 7.39 15.25 -5.21
C GLU A 213 6.35 15.85 -4.24
#